data_AF-A0A7J8GJI6-F1
#
_entry.id   AF-A0A7J8GJI6-F1
#
_cell.length_a   1.000
_cell.length_b   1.000
_cell.length_c   1.000
_cell.angle_alpha   90.00
_cell.angle_beta   90.00
_cell.angle_gamma   90.00
#
_symmetry.space_group_name_H-M   'P 1'
#
loop_
_entity.id
_entity.type
_entity.pdbx_description
1 polymer ?
#
loop_
_entity_poly.entity_id
_entity_poly.type
_entity_poly.pdbx_seq_one_letter_code
_entity_poly.pdbx_strand_id
1 'polypeptide(L)'
;MEVGIEDCLHIEFEYNKSKYHLKDVIVGKIYFLLVRIKIQHMELQLIKKEITGIGPSTTTETETIAKYEIMDGAPVKGESIPIRLFLAGYDPTPTMRDVNKKFSVRYFLNLVLVDEEDRRYFKQQEIILWRKAPEKLRKQRTNFHQRFESPESQASAEQPEM
;
A
#
# COMPACT_ATOMS: atom_id res chain seq x y z
N MET A 1 6.60 8.31 -2.95
CA MET A 1 6.30 9.27 -1.86
C MET A 1 7.57 10.06 -1.62
N GLU A 2 7.51 11.39 -1.59
CA GLU A 2 8.71 12.23 -1.40
C GLU A 2 8.56 13.14 -0.16
N VAL A 3 9.67 13.34 0.54
CA VAL A 3 9.84 14.36 1.58
C VAL A 3 10.99 15.26 1.14
N GLY A 4 10.66 16.51 0.81
CA GLY A 4 11.61 17.50 0.32
C GLY A 4 11.53 18.80 1.13
N ILE A 5 12.69 19.32 1.50
CA ILE A 5 12.92 20.67 2.01
C ILE A 5 13.93 21.30 1.08
N GLU A 6 13.58 22.44 0.49
CA GLU A 6 14.43 23.16 -0.46
C GLU A 6 15.85 23.33 0.08
N ASP A 7 16.82 23.00 -0.76
CA ASP A 7 18.27 23.04 -0.48
C ASP A 7 18.78 22.26 0.74
N CYS A 8 17.93 21.54 1.47
CA CYS A 8 18.26 20.96 2.77
C CYS A 8 18.10 19.44 2.80
N LEU A 9 16.98 18.92 2.30
CA LEU A 9 16.63 17.51 2.43
C LEU A 9 15.81 17.07 1.22
N HIS A 10 16.17 15.94 0.61
CA HIS A 10 15.36 15.32 -0.42
C HIS A 10 15.49 13.81 -0.29
N ILE A 11 14.41 13.18 0.16
CA ILE A 11 14.29 11.74 0.35
C ILE A 11 13.09 11.23 -0.42
N GLU A 12 13.31 10.14 -1.15
CA GLU A 12 12.27 9.45 -1.90
C GLU A 12 12.04 8.06 -1.33
N PHE A 13 10.78 7.71 -1.08
CA PHE A 13 10.36 6.36 -0.79
C PHE A 13 9.51 5.81 -1.94
N GLU A 14 10.09 4.84 -2.64
CA GLU A 14 9.45 4.08 -3.72
C GLU A 14 8.92 2.76 -3.15
N TYR A 15 7.70 2.37 -3.55
CA TYR A 15 7.11 1.08 -3.17
C TYR A 15 6.31 0.49 -4.33
N ASN A 16 6.23 -0.84 -4.37
CA ASN A 16 5.88 -1.60 -5.57
C ASN A 16 4.41 -1.52 -6.01
N LYS A 17 3.46 -1.25 -5.11
CA LYS A 17 2.01 -1.23 -5.40
C LYS A 17 1.27 -0.16 -4.60
N SER A 18 0.13 0.31 -5.09
CA SER A 18 -0.83 1.11 -4.30
C SER A 18 -1.91 0.26 -3.62
N LYS A 19 -2.00 -1.03 -3.96
CA LYS A 19 -3.01 -1.97 -3.45
C LYS A 19 -2.35 -3.26 -2.97
N TYR A 20 -2.65 -3.70 -1.75
CA TYR A 20 -2.06 -4.87 -1.11
C TYR A 20 -3.13 -5.77 -0.50
N HIS A 21 -2.95 -7.09 -0.57
CA HIS A 21 -3.81 -7.96 0.22
C HIS A 21 -3.39 -7.96 1.69
N LEU A 22 -4.28 -8.34 2.62
CA LEU A 22 -4.03 -8.30 4.07
C LEU A 22 -2.80 -9.08 4.57
N LYS A 23 -2.26 -9.97 3.73
CA LYS A 23 -1.08 -10.80 4.01
C LYS A 23 0.07 -10.55 3.03
N ASP A 24 0.02 -9.46 2.27
CA ASP A 24 1.02 -9.11 1.27
C ASP A 24 2.25 -8.51 1.97
N VAL A 25 3.30 -8.26 1.20
CA VAL A 25 4.50 -7.56 1.66
C VAL A 25 4.63 -6.27 0.87
N ILE A 26 4.74 -5.16 1.58
CA ILE A 26 5.09 -3.87 0.97
C ILE A 26 6.60 -3.91 0.76
N VAL A 27 7.00 -3.94 -0.51
CA VAL A 27 8.40 -3.95 -0.91
C VAL A 27 8.71 -2.58 -1.49
N GLY A 28 9.72 -1.93 -0.93
CA GLY A 28 10.12 -0.60 -1.36
C GLY A 28 11.59 -0.34 -1.16
N LYS A 29 12.00 0.87 -1.51
CA LYS A 29 13.35 1.37 -1.32
C LYS A 29 13.29 2.86 -1.02
N ILE A 30 14.08 3.27 -0.04
CA ILE A 30 14.31 4.68 0.31
C ILE A 30 15.59 5.12 -0.38
N TYR A 31 15.56 6.29 -1.03
CA TYR A 31 16.69 6.92 -1.68
C TYR A 31 16.99 8.27 -1.02
N PHE A 32 18.26 8.49 -0.67
CA PHE A 32 18.73 9.73 -0.07
C PHE A 32 19.35 10.62 -1.17
N LEU A 33 18.55 11.50 -1.77
CA LEU A 33 18.97 12.33 -2.91
C LEU A 33 19.74 13.59 -2.47
N LEU A 34 19.32 14.19 -1.35
CA LEU A 34 20.00 15.32 -0.71
C LEU A 34 19.85 15.20 0.80
N VAL A 35 20.96 15.27 1.53
CA VAL A 35 20.96 15.27 3.01
C VAL A 35 21.96 16.33 3.47
N ARG A 36 21.47 17.51 3.84
CA ARG A 36 22.26 18.58 4.47
C ARG A 36 21.88 18.84 5.92
N ILE A 37 20.73 18.31 6.35
CA ILE A 37 20.29 18.31 7.75
C ILE A 37 20.63 16.94 8.35
N LYS A 38 21.11 16.94 9.59
CA LYS A 38 21.36 15.70 10.33
C LYS A 38 20.04 15.10 10.81
N ILE A 39 19.78 13.88 10.37
CA ILE A 39 18.60 13.11 10.77
C ILE A 39 18.95 12.39 12.06
N GLN A 40 18.08 12.50 13.05
CA GLN A 40 18.18 11.75 14.30
C GLN A 40 17.49 10.39 14.13
N HIS A 41 16.25 10.40 13.64
CA HIS A 41 15.42 9.20 13.58
C HIS A 41 14.55 9.17 12.33
N MET A 42 14.40 7.98 11.74
CA MET A 42 13.53 7.74 10.59
C MET A 42 12.67 6.51 10.79
N GLU A 43 11.38 6.62 10.50
CA GLU A 43 10.43 5.51 10.60
C GLU A 43 9.35 5.53 9.52
N LEU A 44 8.87 4.35 9.18
CA LEU A 44 7.68 4.14 8.35
C LEU A 44 6.57 3.60 9.23
N GLN A 45 5.43 4.29 9.23
CA GLN A 45 4.26 3.86 9.98
C GLN A 45 3.16 3.37 9.02
N LEU A 46 2.43 2.35 9.45
CA LEU A 46 1.12 1.99 8.88
C LEU A 46 0.04 2.61 9.76
N ILE A 47 -0.68 3.59 9.22
CA ILE A 47 -1.74 4.31 9.93
C ILE A 47 -3.10 3.87 9.39
N LYS A 48 -4.02 3.56 10.31
CA LYS A 48 -5.44 3.42 10.03
C LYS A 48 -6.16 4.69 10.46
N LYS A 49 -7.01 5.20 9.57
CA LYS A 49 -7.95 6.29 9.87
C LYS A 49 -9.36 5.76 9.76
N GLU A 50 -10.08 5.76 10.87
CA GLU A 50 -11.51 5.49 10.92
C GLU A 50 -12.25 6.82 10.93
N ILE A 51 -13.10 7.02 9.92
CA ILE A 51 -13.87 8.24 9.74
C ILE A 51 -15.33 7.85 9.94
N THR A 52 -15.98 8.38 10.98
CA THR A 52 -17.36 8.03 11.35
C THR A 52 -18.21 9.29 11.43
N GLY A 53 -19.47 9.21 11.02
CA GLY A 53 -20.41 10.33 11.06
C GLY A 53 -20.86 10.78 9.67
N ILE A 54 -21.82 11.70 9.63
CA ILE A 54 -22.42 12.20 8.39
C ILE A 54 -22.42 13.72 8.44
N GLY A 55 -21.77 14.35 7.45
CA GLY A 55 -21.75 15.80 7.34
C GLY A 55 -20.96 16.47 8.49
N PRO A 56 -21.52 17.49 9.16
CA PRO A 56 -20.79 18.24 10.20
C PRO A 56 -20.38 17.42 11.44
N SER A 57 -20.98 16.26 11.67
CA SER A 57 -20.68 15.37 12.80
C SER A 57 -19.58 14.34 12.50
N THR A 58 -18.79 14.56 11.43
CA THR A 58 -17.69 13.66 11.06
C THR A 58 -16.58 13.70 12.10
N THR A 59 -16.26 12.54 12.67
CA THR A 59 -15.14 12.31 13.58
C THR A 59 -14.10 11.44 12.89
N THR A 60 -12.81 11.75 13.07
CA THR A 60 -11.71 10.94 12.56
C THR A 60 -10.88 10.40 13.73
N GLU A 61 -10.86 9.09 13.88
CA GLU A 61 -9.97 8.37 14.79
C GLU A 61 -8.76 7.87 14.00
N THR A 62 -7.56 8.08 14.54
CA THR A 62 -6.29 7.71 13.91
C THR A 62 -5.53 6.75 14.81
N GLU A 63 -5.17 5.59 14.25
CA GLU A 63 -4.49 4.50 14.94
C GLU A 63 -3.19 4.15 14.18
N THR A 64 -2.06 4.11 14.89
CA THR A 64 -0.79 3.63 14.32
C THR A 64 -0.71 2.11 14.53
N ILE A 65 -0.96 1.34 13.48
CA ILE A 65 -0.99 -0.12 13.50
C ILE A 65 0.42 -0.71 13.58
N ALA A 66 1.33 -0.12 12.81
CA ALA A 66 2.72 -0.58 12.73
C ALA A 66 3.66 0.60 12.77
N LYS A 67 4.78 0.42 13.46
CA LYS A 67 5.91 1.34 13.48
C LYS A 67 7.14 0.54 13.03
N TYR A 68 7.71 0.91 11.91
CA TYR A 68 8.92 0.29 11.35
C TYR A 68 10.05 1.31 11.41
N GLU A 69 10.95 1.14 12.38
CA GLU A 69 12.12 1.99 12.55
C GLU A 69 13.14 1.65 11.46
N ILE A 70 13.53 2.65 10.68
CA ILE A 70 14.36 2.46 9.48
C ILE A 70 15.83 2.69 9.81
N MET A 71 16.12 3.78 10.51
CA MET A 71 17.49 4.25 10.74
C MET A 71 17.57 5.06 12.04
N ASP A 72 18.69 4.88 12.72
CA ASP A 72 19.22 5.78 13.75
C ASP A 72 20.51 6.41 13.18
N GLY A 73 20.56 7.75 13.10
CA GLY A 73 21.70 8.51 12.58
C GLY A 73 21.54 9.12 11.18
N ALA A 74 22.64 9.70 10.68
CA ALA A 74 22.65 10.54 9.48
C ALA A 74 23.07 9.76 8.21
N PRO A 75 22.16 9.53 7.25
CA PRO A 75 22.46 8.91 5.97
C PRO A 75 23.31 9.84 5.10
N VAL A 76 24.08 9.27 4.16
CA VAL A 76 24.79 10.07 3.16
C VAL A 76 24.06 10.10 1.82
N LYS A 77 24.30 11.18 1.05
CA LYS A 77 23.75 11.32 -0.29
C LYS A 77 24.15 10.13 -1.17
N GLY A 78 23.17 9.54 -1.85
CA GLY A 78 23.34 8.41 -2.76
C GLY A 78 23.12 7.04 -2.10
N GLU A 79 22.96 6.98 -0.78
CA GLU A 79 22.58 5.73 -0.12
C GLU A 79 21.14 5.33 -0.45
N SER A 80 20.88 4.02 -0.34
CA SER A 80 19.52 3.51 -0.43
C SER A 80 19.28 2.37 0.55
N ILE A 81 18.09 2.35 1.15
CA ILE A 81 17.69 1.33 2.12
C ILE A 81 16.51 0.54 1.58
N PRO A 82 16.63 -0.78 1.37
CA PRO A 82 15.51 -1.62 1.00
C PRO A 82 14.55 -1.82 2.18
N ILE A 83 13.25 -1.73 1.91
CA ILE A 83 12.17 -1.87 2.89
C ILE A 83 11.31 -3.07 2.55
N ARG A 84 11.01 -3.89 3.57
CA ARG A 84 10.06 -5.01 3.49
C ARG A 84 9.16 -5.01 4.72
N LEU A 85 7.94 -4.49 4.57
CA LEU A 85 6.93 -4.48 5.63
C LEU A 85 5.93 -5.62 5.39
N PHE A 86 5.92 -6.61 6.30
CA PHE A 86 5.03 -7.77 6.22
C PHE A 86 3.67 -7.45 6.86
N LEU A 87 2.60 -7.38 6.06
CA LEU A 87 1.27 -7.04 6.57
C LEU A 87 0.64 -8.14 7.43
N ALA A 88 1.07 -9.39 7.24
CA ALA A 88 0.50 -10.54 7.92
C ALA A 88 0.65 -10.50 9.45
N GLY A 89 1.65 -9.78 9.99
CA GLY A 89 1.89 -9.67 11.43
C GLY A 89 0.99 -8.67 12.16
N TYR A 90 0.27 -7.82 11.42
CA TYR A 90 -0.52 -6.72 11.98
C TYR A 90 -2.04 -6.93 11.88
N ASP A 91 -2.47 -8.04 11.27
CA ASP A 91 -3.88 -8.39 10.99
C ASP A 91 -4.78 -7.21 10.58
N PRO A 92 -4.42 -6.46 9.52
CA PRO A 92 -5.21 -5.30 9.12
C PRO A 92 -6.55 -5.73 8.51
N THR A 93 -7.53 -4.84 8.56
CA THR A 93 -8.81 -5.00 7.86
C THR A 93 -8.73 -4.45 6.43
N PRO A 94 -9.65 -4.85 5.52
CA PRO A 94 -9.74 -4.22 4.20
C PRO A 94 -10.07 -2.74 4.31
N THR A 95 -9.64 -1.95 3.32
CA THR A 95 -10.10 -0.58 3.15
C THR A 95 -11.61 -0.58 2.91
N MET A 96 -12.32 0.22 3.68
CA MET A 96 -13.77 0.39 3.60
C MET A 96 -14.04 1.85 3.23
N ARG A 97 -14.68 2.09 2.08
CA ARG A 97 -14.99 3.44 1.62
C ARG A 97 -16.49 3.66 1.65
N ASP A 98 -16.90 4.72 2.34
CA ASP A 98 -18.27 5.24 2.42
C ASP A 98 -19.31 4.15 2.69
N VAL A 99 -19.05 3.27 3.66
CA VAL A 99 -19.92 2.14 3.99
C VAL A 99 -21.27 2.66 4.46
N ASN A 100 -22.27 2.48 3.60
CA ASN A 100 -23.61 3.03 3.79
C ASN A 100 -23.60 4.55 4.10
N LYS A 101 -22.59 5.27 3.61
CA LYS A 101 -22.33 6.68 3.93
C LYS A 101 -22.19 6.99 5.44
N LYS A 102 -21.92 5.99 6.28
CA LYS A 102 -21.81 6.15 7.75
C LYS A 102 -20.38 6.21 8.24
N PHE A 103 -19.49 5.43 7.62
CA PHE A 103 -18.10 5.39 8.00
C PHE A 103 -17.16 4.97 6.86
N SER A 104 -15.88 5.24 7.04
CA SER A 104 -14.78 4.77 6.19
C SER A 104 -13.61 4.30 7.04
N VAL A 105 -12.93 3.24 6.61
CA VAL A 105 -11.66 2.76 7.18
C VAL A 105 -10.60 2.85 6.09
N ARG A 106 -9.62 3.74 6.26
CA ARG A 106 -8.56 4.03 5.27
C ARG A 106 -7.19 3.76 5.86
N TYR A 107 -6.26 3.34 5.00
CA TYR A 107 -4.90 2.98 5.39
C TYR A 107 -3.89 3.89 4.69
N PHE A 108 -2.88 4.33 5.43
CA PHE A 108 -1.85 5.24 4.95
C PHE A 108 -0.48 4.71 5.33
N LEU A 109 0.45 4.78 4.39
CA LEU A 109 1.87 4.75 4.71
C LEU A 109 2.27 6.18 5.11
N ASN A 110 2.91 6.31 6.26
CA ASN A 110 3.39 7.57 6.79
C ASN A 110 4.90 7.48 7.00
N LEU A 111 5.66 8.16 6.15
CA LEU A 111 7.10 8.30 6.32
C LEU A 111 7.36 9.46 7.27
N VAL A 112 8.03 9.20 8.39
CA VAL A 112 8.33 10.18 9.44
C VAL A 112 9.84 10.31 9.58
N LEU A 113 10.30 11.56 9.67
CA LEU A 113 11.68 11.91 9.93
C LEU A 113 11.75 12.92 11.07
N VAL A 114 12.73 12.76 11.94
CA VAL A 114 13.06 13.67 13.03
C VAL A 114 14.53 14.06 12.90
N ASP A 115 14.82 15.35 12.97
CA ASP A 115 16.20 15.85 12.96
C ASP A 115 16.76 16.10 14.37
N GLU A 116 18.02 16.54 14.46
CA GLU A 116 18.67 16.84 15.75
C GLU A 116 18.04 18.03 16.51
N GLU A 117 17.19 18.84 15.86
CA GLU A 117 16.48 19.97 16.47
C GLU A 117 15.03 19.59 16.89
N ASP A 118 14.72 18.29 16.96
CA ASP A 118 13.38 17.75 17.22
C ASP A 118 12.30 18.18 16.21
N ARG A 119 12.69 18.68 15.03
CA ARG A 119 11.74 19.04 13.97
C ARG A 119 11.25 17.77 13.29
N ARG A 120 9.93 17.65 13.15
CA ARG A 120 9.27 16.46 12.59
C ARG A 120 8.78 16.75 11.19
N TYR A 121 9.28 15.97 10.23
CA TYR A 121 8.84 15.98 8.84
C TYR A 121 8.09 14.69 8.55
N PHE A 122 6.97 14.79 7.82
CA PHE A 122 6.22 13.60 7.47
C PHE A 122 5.52 13.73 6.12
N LYS A 123 5.36 12.60 5.44
CA LYS A 123 4.53 12.49 4.25
C LYS A 123 3.65 11.25 4.36
N GLN A 124 2.37 11.43 4.08
CA GLN A 124 1.38 10.36 4.07
C GLN A 124 0.90 10.07 2.65
N GLN A 125 0.75 8.80 2.32
CA GLN A 125 0.15 8.35 1.07
C GLN A 125 -0.79 7.17 1.33
N GLU A 126 -1.99 7.25 0.77
CA GLU A 126 -3.00 6.21 0.94
C GLU A 126 -2.58 4.91 0.22
N ILE A 127 -2.81 3.79 0.88
CA ILE A 127 -2.76 2.45 0.29
C ILE A 127 -4.11 1.76 0.46
N ILE A 128 -4.46 0.91 -0.49
CA ILE A 128 -5.72 0.16 -0.46
C ILE A 128 -5.44 -1.27 -0.01
N LEU A 129 -6.03 -1.67 1.11
CA LEU A 129 -5.96 -3.03 1.61
C LEU A 129 -7.19 -3.83 1.17
N TRP A 130 -6.99 -5.06 0.71
CA TRP A 130 -8.08 -5.94 0.28
C TRP A 130 -7.94 -7.37 0.79
N ARG A 131 -9.07 -8.07 0.95
CA ARG A 131 -9.05 -9.47 1.36
C ARG A 131 -8.92 -10.37 0.14
N LYS A 132 -7.82 -11.13 0.05
CA LYS A 132 -7.62 -12.12 -1.00
C LYS A 132 -8.56 -13.31 -0.79
N ALA A 133 -9.27 -13.71 -1.86
CA ALA A 133 -10.14 -14.88 -1.82
C ALA A 133 -9.33 -16.17 -1.55
N PRO A 134 -9.89 -17.14 -0.81
CA PRO A 134 -9.25 -18.44 -0.61
C PRO A 134 -8.97 -19.14 -1.96
N GLU A 135 -7.85 -19.84 -2.08
CA GLU A 135 -7.45 -20.49 -3.34
C GLU A 135 -8.48 -21.51 -3.85
N LYS A 136 -9.17 -22.21 -2.94
CA LYS A 136 -10.21 -23.19 -3.28
C LYS A 136 -11.32 -22.59 -4.13
N LEU A 137 -11.71 -21.33 -3.87
CA LEU A 137 -12.72 -20.61 -4.65
C LEU A 137 -12.22 -20.15 -6.03
N ARG A 138 -10.92 -19.84 -6.18
CA ARG A 138 -10.35 -19.45 -7.49
C ARG A 138 -10.34 -20.62 -8.47
N LYS A 139 -9.99 -21.82 -8.02
CA LYS A 139 -9.97 -23.04 -8.85
C LYS A 139 -11.35 -23.40 -9.40
N GLN A 140 -12.41 -23.18 -8.62
CA GLN A 140 -13.78 -23.37 -9.11
C GLN A 140 -14.15 -22.38 -10.22
N ARG A 141 -13.75 -21.11 -10.12
CA ARG A 141 -14.08 -20.09 -11.14
C ARG A 141 -13.36 -20.31 -12.47
N THR A 142 -12.09 -20.73 -12.45
CA THR A 142 -11.35 -21.08 -13.68
C THR A 142 -11.96 -22.28 -14.40
N ASN A 143 -12.42 -23.28 -13.64
CA ASN A 143 -13.04 -24.48 -14.22
C ASN A 143 -14.42 -24.18 -14.86
N PHE A 144 -15.14 -23.17 -14.37
CA PHE A 144 -16.40 -22.74 -14.99
C PHE A 144 -16.18 -21.99 -16.31
N HIS A 145 -15.12 -21.18 -16.43
CA HIS A 145 -14.84 -20.41 -17.66
C HIS A 145 -14.39 -21.32 -18.81
N GLN A 146 -13.56 -22.33 -18.53
CA GLN A 146 -13.18 -23.34 -19.52
C GLN A 146 -14.34 -24.20 -20.03
N ARG A 147 -15.46 -24.27 -19.30
CA ARG A 147 -16.65 -25.03 -19.71
C ARG A 147 -17.55 -24.30 -20.70
N PHE A 148 -17.41 -22.97 -20.83
CA PHE A 148 -18.19 -22.14 -21.75
C PHE A 148 -17.40 -21.73 -23.00
N GLU A 149 -16.08 -21.90 -23.01
CA GLU A 149 -15.23 -21.72 -24.20
C GLU A 149 -14.74 -23.09 -24.71
N SER A 150 -15.61 -23.79 -25.45
CA SER A 150 -15.19 -24.85 -26.37
C SER A 150 -16.08 -24.79 -27.62
N PRO A 151 -15.53 -24.97 -28.83
CA PRO A 151 -15.95 -24.22 -30.01
C PRO A 151 -16.93 -24.98 -30.90
N GLU A 152 -18.03 -24.34 -31.32
CA GLU A 152 -18.73 -24.68 -32.56
C GLU A 152 -17.82 -24.34 -33.75
N SER A 153 -16.93 -25.26 -34.14
CA SER A 153 -16.17 -25.12 -35.39
C SER A 153 -15.69 -26.46 -35.94
N GLN A 154 -16.57 -27.46 -36.03
CA GLN A 154 -16.42 -28.57 -36.98
C GLN A 154 -17.82 -29.04 -37.45
N ALA A 155 -18.49 -28.22 -38.26
CA ALA A 155 -19.51 -28.72 -39.19
C ALA A 155 -18.83 -28.82 -40.56
N SER A 156 -18.34 -30.03 -40.85
CA SER A 156 -17.69 -30.43 -42.08
C SER A 156 -18.58 -30.10 -43.27
N ALA A 157 -18.02 -29.40 -44.25
CA ALA A 157 -18.58 -29.27 -45.58
C ALA A 157 -18.51 -30.63 -46.29
N GLU A 158 -19.60 -31.38 -46.32
CA GLU A 158 -19.81 -32.44 -47.31
C GLU A 158 -20.68 -31.86 -48.43
N GLN A 159 -20.05 -31.58 -49.57
CA GLN A 159 -20.73 -31.43 -50.86
C GLN A 159 -21.08 -32.84 -51.38
N PRO A 160 -22.29 -33.10 -51.88
CA PRO A 160 -22.52 -34.30 -52.68
C PRO A 160 -22.16 -34.01 -54.15
N GLU A 161 -21.30 -34.85 -54.72
CA GLU A 161 -21.17 -35.01 -56.17
C GLU A 161 -22.35 -35.81 -56.74
N MET A 162 -22.73 -35.41 -57.97
CA MET A 162 -23.73 -35.94 -58.92
C MET A 162 -25.22 -35.69 -58.63
#